data_AF-A0A5C9BWI7-F1
#
_entry.id   AF-A0A5C9BWI7-F1
#
_cell.length_a   1.000
_cell.length_b   1.000
_cell.length_c   1.000
_cell.angle_alpha   90.00
_cell.angle_beta   90.00
_cell.angle_gamma   90.00
#
_symmetry.space_group_name_H-M   'P 1'
#
loop_
_entity.id
_entity.type
_entity.pdbx_description
1 polymer ?
#
loop_
_entity_poly.entity_id
_entity_poly.type
_entity_poly.pdbx_seq_one_letter_code
_entity_poly.pdbx_strand_id
1 'polypeptide(L)'
;MISIFGVLFVVAFFGIFFVVLITIFSGFWKMRGMASKVLTLAEQEIERSLREGLAKPTAATEQIPDRDACLHCGSRVTAKMAQCPNCGAGVP
;
A
#
# COMPACT_ATOMS: atom_id res chain seq x y z
N MET A 1 54.56 -18.96 17.99
CA MET A 1 54.76 -19.40 16.59
C MET A 1 53.39 -19.60 15.97
N ILE A 2 53.04 -18.82 14.95
CA ILE A 2 51.78 -19.00 14.21
C ILE A 2 51.89 -20.31 13.42
N SER A 3 50.95 -21.23 13.65
CA SER A 3 50.91 -22.49 12.91
C SER A 3 50.53 -22.21 11.46
N ILE A 4 51.33 -22.70 10.52
CA ILE A 4 51.10 -22.57 9.08
C ILE A 4 49.70 -23.08 8.70
N PHE A 5 49.24 -24.15 9.36
CA PHE A 5 47.87 -24.67 9.21
C PHE A 5 46.80 -23.66 9.61
N GLY A 6 47.04 -22.86 10.65
CA GLY A 6 46.12 -21.80 11.07
C GLY A 6 46.00 -20.69 10.02
N VAL A 7 47.11 -20.31 9.39
CA VAL A 7 47.11 -19.29 8.33
C VAL A 7 46.36 -19.78 7.09
N LEU A 8 46.62 -21.03 6.67
CA LEU A 8 45.94 -21.62 5.52
C LEU A 8 44.43 -21.75 5.76
N PHE A 9 44.03 -22.16 6.96
CA PHE A 9 42.62 -22.25 7.33
C PHE A 9 41.93 -20.89 7.29
N VAL A 10 42.57 -19.86 7.84
CA VAL A 10 42.05 -18.49 7.84
C VAL A 10 41.90 -17.96 6.42
N VAL A 11 42.92 -18.13 5.56
CA VAL A 11 42.86 -17.68 4.16
C VAL A 11 41.75 -18.40 3.38
N ALA A 12 41.62 -19.72 3.56
CA ALA A 12 40.55 -20.49 2.92
C ALA A 12 39.16 -20.07 3.42
N PHE A 13 39.01 -19.88 4.73
CA PHE A 13 37.75 -19.46 5.33
C PHE A 13 37.33 -18.08 4.84
N PHE A 14 38.23 -17.09 4.85
CA PHE A 14 37.95 -15.77 4.30
C PHE A 14 37.64 -15.83 2.80
N GLY A 15 38.39 -16.62 2.02
CA GLY A 15 38.11 -16.80 0.59
C GLY A 15 36.70 -17.31 0.33
N ILE A 16 36.29 -18.39 1.00
CA ILE A 16 34.95 -18.96 0.87
C ILE A 16 33.88 -17.97 1.35
N PHE A 17 34.12 -17.31 2.49
CA PHE A 17 33.20 -16.32 3.04
C PHE A 17 32.99 -15.13 2.09
N PHE A 18 34.05 -14.63 1.46
CA PHE A 18 33.96 -13.57 0.45
C PHE A 18 33.19 -14.02 -0.80
N VAL A 19 33.40 -15.25 -1.28
CA VAL A 19 32.64 -15.80 -2.43
C VAL A 19 31.15 -15.90 -2.10
N VAL A 20 30.81 -16.38 -0.90
CA VAL A 20 29.42 -16.45 -0.44
C VAL A 20 28.81 -15.05 -0.29
N LEU A 21 29.54 -14.09 0.28
CA LEU A 21 29.08 -12.70 0.36
C LEU A 21 28.83 -12.11 -1.04
N ILE A 22 29.77 -12.26 -1.97
CA ILE A 22 29.65 -11.72 -3.33
C ILE A 22 28.44 -12.33 -4.05
N THR A 23 28.20 -13.64 -3.92
CA THR A 23 27.05 -14.29 -4.56
C THR A 23 25.72 -13.80 -3.98
N ILE A 24 25.62 -13.63 -2.65
CA ILE A 24 24.43 -13.07 -1.99
C ILE A 24 24.20 -11.62 -2.41
N PHE A 25 25.24 -10.77 -2.36
CA PHE A 25 25.15 -9.37 -2.76
C PHE A 25 24.80 -9.20 -4.23
N SER A 26 25.36 -10.03 -5.11
CA SER A 26 25.05 -10.03 -6.55
C SER A 26 23.59 -10.41 -6.80
N GLY A 27 23.07 -11.41 -6.07
CA GLY A 27 21.65 -11.76 -6.10
C GLY A 27 20.76 -10.63 -5.59
N PHE A 28 21.15 -9.99 -4.50
CA PHE A 28 20.40 -8.90 -3.87
C PHE A 28 20.34 -7.63 -4.72
N TRP A 29 21.45 -7.25 -5.34
CA TRP A 29 21.51 -6.09 -6.25
C TRP A 29 20.63 -6.28 -7.48
N LYS A 30 20.57 -7.51 -8.02
CA LYS A 30 19.68 -7.84 -9.15
C LYS A 30 18.20 -7.63 -8.82
N MET A 31 17.78 -7.89 -7.58
CA MET A 31 16.42 -7.66 -7.09
C MET A 31 16.14 -6.17 -6.86
N ARG A 32 17.10 -5.41 -6.33
CA ARG A 32 16.95 -3.97 -6.09
C ARG A 32 16.80 -3.14 -7.38
N GLY A 33 17.44 -3.56 -8.47
CA GLY A 33 17.31 -2.92 -9.78
C GLY A 33 15.91 -3.01 -10.41
N MET A 34 15.06 -3.93 -9.96
CA MET A 34 13.65 -3.99 -10.41
C MET A 34 12.73 -3.14 -9.53
N ALA A 35 13.02 -3.00 -8.24
CA ALA A 35 12.23 -2.20 -7.32
C ALA A 35 12.23 -0.69 -7.67
N SER A 36 13.33 -0.18 -8.23
CA SER A 36 13.41 1.21 -8.68
C SER A 36 12.44 1.55 -9.81
N LYS A 37 12.16 0.59 -10.71
CA LYS A 37 11.20 0.77 -11.81
C LYS A 37 9.76 0.80 -11.33
N VAL A 38 9.44 0.02 -10.30
CA VAL A 38 8.09 0.02 -9.68
C VAL A 38 7.87 1.30 -8.90
N LEU A 39 8.90 1.80 -8.21
CA LEU A 39 8.83 3.06 -7.47
C LEU A 39 8.53 4.24 -8.41
N THR A 40 9.21 4.32 -9.56
CA THR A 40 8.98 5.40 -10.55
C THR A 40 7.60 5.33 -11.18
N LEU A 41 7.04 4.13 -11.39
CA LEU A 41 5.68 3.96 -11.89
C LEU A 41 4.65 4.37 -10.83
N ALA A 42 4.85 3.97 -9.57
CA ALA A 42 3.98 4.35 -8.46
C ALA A 42 4.00 5.86 -8.22
N GLU A 43 5.16 6.51 -8.31
CA GLU A 43 5.28 7.96 -8.16
C GLU A 43 4.53 8.72 -9.27
N GLN A 44 4.61 8.23 -10.51
CA GLN A 44 3.90 8.81 -11.64
C GLN A 44 2.37 8.63 -11.55
N GLU A 45 1.91 7.50 -11.00
CA GLU A 45 0.49 7.24 -10.79
C GLU A 45 -0.10 8.07 -9.64
N ILE A 46 0.70 8.31 -8.59
CA ILE A 46 0.34 9.23 -7.50
C ILE A 46 0.27 10.67 -8.03
N GLU A 47 1.20 11.13 -8.86
CA GLU A 47 1.13 12.47 -9.46
C GLU A 47 -0.09 12.66 -10.36
N ARG A 48 -0.47 11.65 -11.16
CA ARG A 48 -1.71 11.71 -11.97
C ARG A 48 -2.96 11.75 -11.10
N SER A 49 -3.04 10.86 -10.10
CA SER A 49 -4.17 10.83 -9.16
C SER A 49 -4.29 12.13 -8.38
N LEU A 50 -3.14 12.74 -8.00
CA LEU A 50 -3.10 14.03 -7.35
C LEU A 50 -3.56 15.14 -8.29
N ARG A 51 -3.12 15.16 -9.56
CA ARG A 51 -3.58 16.15 -10.54
C ARG A 51 -5.08 16.02 -10.85
N GLU A 52 -5.62 14.81 -10.97
CA GLU A 52 -7.05 14.60 -11.18
C GLU A 52 -7.86 14.97 -9.94
N GLY A 53 -7.35 14.67 -8.74
CA GLY A 53 -7.91 15.11 -7.47
C GLY A 53 -7.87 16.63 -7.28
N LEU A 54 -6.79 17.30 -7.72
CA LEU A 54 -6.64 18.75 -7.67
C LEU A 54 -7.36 19.48 -8.80
N ALA A 55 -7.64 18.83 -9.93
CA ALA A 55 -8.49 19.33 -11.01
C ALA A 55 -9.99 19.19 -10.69
N LYS A 56 -10.32 18.50 -9.59
CA LYS A 56 -11.62 18.51 -8.94
C LYS A 56 -11.61 19.31 -7.63
N PRO A 57 -11.12 20.56 -7.57
CA PRO A 57 -11.51 21.39 -6.45
C PRO A 57 -12.99 21.73 -6.69
N THR A 58 -13.85 21.59 -5.67
CA THR A 58 -15.23 22.12 -5.65
C THR A 58 -16.31 21.42 -6.49
N ALA A 59 -16.41 20.09 -6.47
CA ALA A 59 -17.66 19.42 -6.88
C ALA A 59 -18.03 18.16 -6.07
N ALA A 60 -17.27 17.80 -5.03
CA ALA A 60 -17.51 16.60 -4.23
C ALA A 60 -17.50 16.89 -2.71
N THR A 61 -17.92 18.09 -2.32
CA THR A 61 -18.33 18.41 -0.93
C THR A 61 -19.85 18.53 -0.85
N GLU A 62 -20.58 17.88 -1.75
CA GLU A 62 -22.02 17.76 -1.67
C GLU A 62 -22.38 16.32 -2.06
N GLN A 63 -23.27 15.69 -1.31
CA GLN A 63 -23.62 14.26 -1.36
C GLN A 63 -22.74 13.34 -0.51
N ILE A 64 -22.64 13.65 0.79
CA ILE A 64 -23.06 12.62 1.75
C ILE A 64 -24.58 12.54 1.54
N PRO A 65 -25.16 11.53 0.86
CA PRO A 65 -26.58 11.32 1.03
C PRO A 65 -26.75 10.98 2.50
N ASP A 66 -27.38 11.86 3.27
CA ASP A 66 -27.88 11.55 4.60
C ASP A 66 -28.74 10.29 4.47
N ARG A 67 -28.10 9.16 4.76
CA ARG A 67 -28.71 7.84 4.79
C ARG A 67 -29.21 7.66 6.20
N ASP A 68 -30.24 8.41 6.54
CA ASP A 68 -30.95 8.22 7.78
C ASP A 68 -31.51 6.80 7.81
N ALA A 69 -31.12 6.03 8.81
CA ALA A 69 -31.73 4.73 9.06
C ALA A 69 -33.08 4.97 9.74
N CYS A 70 -34.13 4.28 9.29
CA CYS A 70 -35.42 4.35 9.96
C CYS A 70 -35.27 3.86 11.41
N LEU A 71 -35.54 4.72 12.39
CA LEU A 71 -35.41 4.42 13.82
C LEU A 71 -36.24 3.20 14.27
N HIS A 72 -37.30 2.86 13.53
CA HIS A 72 -38.20 1.76 13.85
C HIS A 72 -37.75 0.39 13.31
N CYS A 73 -37.08 0.34 12.15
CA CYS A 73 -36.74 -0.94 11.50
C CYS A 73 -35.28 -1.05 11.04
N GLY A 74 -34.48 0.02 11.21
CA GLY A 74 -33.09 0.09 10.78
C GLY A 74 -32.89 0.08 9.27
N SER A 75 -33.97 0.09 8.47
CA SER A 75 -33.85 0.11 7.02
C SER A 75 -33.37 1.48 6.54
N ARG A 76 -32.57 1.48 5.48
CA ARG A 76 -32.02 2.71 4.89
C ARG A 76 -33.16 3.48 4.24
N VAL A 77 -33.46 4.67 4.75
CA VAL A 77 -34.43 5.59 4.15
C VAL A 77 -33.69 6.82 3.62
N THR A 78 -34.26 7.47 2.62
CA THR A 78 -33.74 8.75 2.14
C THR A 78 -34.55 9.87 2.78
N ALA A 79 -33.89 10.95 3.23
CA ALA A 79 -34.51 12.09 3.93
C ALA A 79 -35.69 12.79 3.20
N LYS A 80 -35.98 12.43 1.94
CA LYS A 80 -37.16 12.91 1.19
C LYS A 80 -38.41 12.01 1.34
N MET A 81 -38.36 10.95 2.14
CA MET A 81 -39.47 10.01 2.31
C MET A 81 -40.24 10.31 3.59
N ALA A 82 -41.51 10.67 3.47
CA ALA A 82 -42.39 10.87 4.63
C ALA A 82 -42.70 9.56 5.38
N GLN A 83 -42.50 8.41 4.73
CA GLN A 83 -42.88 7.11 5.26
C GLN A 83 -41.88 6.03 4.82
N CYS A 84 -41.48 5.17 5.76
CA CYS A 84 -40.54 4.10 5.49
C CYS A 84 -41.19 3.00 4.63
N PRO A 85 -40.59 2.58 3.51
CA PRO A 85 -41.17 1.56 2.62
C PRO A 85 -41.17 0.15 3.24
N ASN A 86 -40.38 -0.08 4.28
CA ASN A 86 -40.25 -1.40 4.91
C ASN A 86 -41.21 -1.60 6.09
N CYS A 87 -41.46 -0.55 6.89
CA CYS A 87 -42.30 -0.67 8.08
C CYS A 87 -43.51 0.27 8.10
N GLY A 88 -43.65 1.17 7.12
CA GLY A 88 -44.75 2.13 7.06
C GLY A 88 -44.70 3.21 8.15
N ALA A 89 -43.66 3.24 8.98
CA ALA A 89 -43.50 4.28 10.01
C ALA A 89 -43.16 5.63 9.39
N GLY A 90 -43.71 6.71 9.94
CA GLY A 90 -43.33 8.07 9.57
C GLY A 90 -41.86 8.30 9.88
N VAL A 91 -41.11 8.82 8.91
CA VAL A 91 -39.71 9.25 9.12
C VAL A 91 -39.78 10.73 9.55
N PRO A 92 -39.13 11.13 10.67
CA PRO A 92 -39.22 12.50 11.20
C PRO A 92 -38.62 13.55 10.26
#